data_AF-A0A2H1WHP7-F1
#
_entry.id   AF-A0A2H1WHP7-F1
#
_cell.length_a   1.000
_cell.length_b   1.000
_cell.length_c   1.000
_cell.angle_alpha   90.00
_cell.angle_beta   90.00
_cell.angle_gamma   90.00
#
_symmetry.space_group_name_H-M   'P 1'
#
loop_
_entity.id
_entity.type
_entity.pdbx_description
1 polymer ?
#
loop_
_entity_poly.entity_id
_entity_poly.type
_entity_poly.pdbx_seq_one_letter_code
_entity_poly.pdbx_strand_id
1 'polypeptide(L)'
;MSQNNVYTNKVEEEYLDIVSRNAWALVYQKIGLECQRYGYTLNEAKKPQNKPLNRYRDVNPFDHTRVVLKRCERDYINANYVTVSTFQVSLSAQLVSGLRK
;
A
#
# COMPACT_ATOMS: atom_id res chain seq x y z
N MET A 1 12.01 -30.08 4.03
CA MET A 1 12.27 -28.96 3.11
C MET A 1 11.18 -28.98 2.04
N SER A 2 10.04 -28.30 2.24
CA SER A 2 8.88 -28.45 1.33
C SER A 2 7.75 -27.42 1.53
N GLN A 3 8.06 -26.17 1.90
CA GLN A 3 7.03 -25.12 2.10
C GLN A 3 7.07 -23.99 1.06
N ASN A 4 8.06 -23.97 0.15
CA ASN A 4 8.26 -22.86 -0.79
C ASN A 4 7.59 -23.03 -2.18
N ASN A 5 6.85 -24.12 -2.42
CA ASN A 5 6.37 -24.46 -3.77
C ASN A 5 4.83 -24.39 -3.97
N VAL A 6 4.07 -24.06 -2.92
CA VAL A 6 2.59 -24.08 -2.97
C VAL A 6 2.01 -22.70 -3.31
N TYR A 7 2.66 -21.61 -2.90
CA TYR A 7 2.18 -20.25 -3.15
C TYR A 7 2.47 -19.76 -4.57
N THR A 8 3.57 -20.23 -5.16
CA THR A 8 3.99 -19.89 -6.53
C THR A 8 2.96 -20.36 -7.57
N ASN A 9 2.25 -21.47 -7.31
CA ASN A 9 1.28 -22.02 -8.26
C ASN A 9 -0.04 -21.26 -8.32
N LYS A 10 -0.50 -20.66 -7.22
CA LYS A 10 -1.83 -19.99 -7.20
C LYS A 10 -1.86 -18.70 -8.01
N VAL A 11 -0.79 -17.90 -7.93
CA VAL A 11 -0.70 -16.65 -8.70
C VAL A 11 -0.59 -16.96 -10.19
N GLU A 12 0.17 -18.00 -10.55
CA GLU A 12 0.30 -18.48 -11.93
C GLU A 12 -1.07 -18.97 -12.48
N GLU A 13 -1.83 -19.75 -11.70
CA GLU A 13 -3.17 -20.22 -12.07
C GLU A 13 -4.14 -19.05 -12.32
N GLU A 14 -4.17 -18.05 -11.42
CA GLU A 14 -5.01 -16.85 -11.59
C GLU A 14 -4.60 -16.07 -12.85
N TYR A 15 -3.30 -15.88 -13.08
CA TYR A 15 -2.77 -15.24 -14.28
C TYR A 15 -3.26 -15.95 -15.55
N LEU A 16 -3.13 -17.28 -15.62
CA LEU A 16 -3.54 -18.07 -16.78
C LEU A 16 -5.05 -17.98 -17.03
N ASP A 17 -5.88 -17.99 -15.99
CA ASP A 17 -7.33 -17.80 -16.12
C ASP A 17 -7.67 -16.41 -16.70
N ILE A 18 -7.06 -15.34 -16.17
CA ILE A 18 -7.29 -13.96 -16.64
C ILE A 18 -6.87 -13.82 -18.11
N VAL A 19 -5.73 -14.39 -18.50
CA VAL A 19 -5.25 -14.36 -19.89
C VAL A 19 -6.18 -15.14 -20.80
N SER A 20 -6.59 -16.35 -20.41
CA SER A 20 -7.46 -17.21 -21.24
C SER A 20 -8.81 -16.56 -21.56
N ARG A 21 -9.30 -15.71 -20.65
CA ARG A 21 -10.56 -14.97 -20.78
C ARG A 21 -10.39 -13.56 -21.35
N ASN A 22 -9.15 -13.12 -21.61
CA ASN A 22 -8.81 -11.74 -21.97
C ASN A 22 -9.40 -10.71 -20.99
N ALA A 23 -9.34 -11.00 -19.68
CA ALA A 23 -10.13 -10.32 -18.66
C ALA A 23 -9.39 -9.20 -17.90
N TRP A 24 -8.17 -8.83 -18.28
CA TRP A 24 -7.35 -7.84 -17.57
C TRP A 24 -8.07 -6.50 -17.35
N ALA A 25 -8.79 -6.00 -18.35
CA ALA A 25 -9.55 -4.76 -18.23
C ALA A 25 -10.63 -4.84 -17.14
N LEU A 26 -11.32 -5.97 -17.03
CA LEU A 26 -12.36 -6.21 -16.02
C LEU A 26 -11.76 -6.33 -14.62
N VAL A 27 -10.64 -7.06 -14.48
CA VAL A 27 -9.92 -7.21 -13.21
C VAL A 27 -9.44 -5.83 -12.71
N TYR A 28 -8.82 -5.04 -13.58
CA TYR A 28 -8.35 -3.70 -13.24
C TYR A 28 -9.53 -2.77 -12.85
N GLN A 29 -10.62 -2.80 -13.61
CA GLN A 29 -11.82 -2.01 -13.29
C GLN A 29 -12.40 -2.41 -11.93
N LYS A 30 -12.46 -3.70 -11.62
CA LYS A 30 -12.95 -4.20 -10.33
C LYS A 30 -12.12 -3.66 -9.17
N ILE A 31 -10.80 -3.72 -9.27
CA ILE A 31 -9.89 -3.14 -8.25
C ILE A 31 -10.17 -1.65 -8.07
N GLY A 32 -10.31 -0.90 -9.18
CA GLY A 32 -10.64 0.52 -9.12
C GLY A 32 -11.96 0.82 -8.40
N LEU A 33 -13.01 0.04 -8.66
CA LEU A 33 -14.31 0.16 -7.98
C LEU A 33 -14.22 -0.18 -6.50
N GLU A 34 -13.45 -1.19 -6.12
CA GLU A 34 -13.21 -1.54 -4.72
C GLU A 34 -12.44 -0.43 -3.99
N CYS A 35 -11.41 0.14 -4.62
CA CYS A 35 -10.66 1.27 -4.06
C CYS A 35 -11.53 2.52 -3.83
N GLN A 36 -12.55 2.75 -4.67
CA GLN A 36 -13.47 3.90 -4.51
C GLN A 36 -14.37 3.78 -3.28
N ARG A 37 -14.51 2.58 -2.68
CA ARG A 37 -15.30 2.38 -1.47
C ARG A 37 -14.66 3.00 -0.23
N TYR A 38 -13.36 3.27 -0.27
CA TYR A 38 -12.66 3.92 0.84
C TYR A 38 -12.91 5.43 0.81
N GLY A 39 -13.70 5.91 1.77
CA GLY A 39 -14.04 7.34 1.93
C GLY A 39 -12.91 8.20 2.52
N TYR A 40 -11.70 8.09 1.97
CA TYR A 40 -10.54 8.85 2.46
C TYR A 40 -10.57 10.31 1.99
N THR A 41 -10.07 11.21 2.83
CA THR A 41 -10.10 12.65 2.59
C THR A 41 -8.78 13.17 2.00
N LEU A 42 -8.87 14.34 1.34
CA LEU A 42 -7.77 15.03 0.64
C LEU A 42 -7.71 16.52 1.04
N ASN A 43 -8.17 16.86 2.24
CA ASN A 43 -8.44 18.23 2.67
C ASN A 43 -7.18 19.09 2.67
N GLU A 44 -6.06 18.56 3.17
CA GLU A 44 -4.79 19.28 3.22
C GLU A 44 -4.25 19.58 1.82
N ALA A 45 -4.39 18.63 0.89
CA ALA A 45 -3.96 18.80 -0.49
C ALA A 45 -4.77 19.85 -1.25
N LYS A 46 -6.07 19.99 -0.92
CA LYS A 46 -7.00 20.92 -1.57
C LYS A 46 -6.92 22.35 -1.05
N LYS A 47 -6.21 22.60 0.06
CA LYS A 47 -6.00 23.95 0.60
C LYS A 47 -5.37 24.87 -0.46
N PRO A 48 -5.83 26.12 -0.62
CA PRO A 48 -5.31 27.04 -1.64
C PRO A 48 -3.79 27.18 -1.65
N GLN A 49 -3.16 27.24 -0.47
CA GLN A 49 -1.71 27.34 -0.31
C GLN A 49 -0.94 26.07 -0.73
N ASN A 50 -1.60 24.91 -0.74
CA ASN A 50 -0.99 23.62 -1.07
C ASN A 50 -1.25 23.18 -2.52
N LYS A 51 -2.25 23.76 -3.20
CA LYS A 51 -2.54 23.47 -4.62
C LYS A 51 -1.30 23.60 -5.53
N PRO A 52 -0.48 24.67 -5.44
CA PRO A 52 0.72 24.80 -6.27
C PRO A 52 1.83 23.78 -5.94
N LEU A 53 1.73 23.08 -4.81
CA LEU A 53 2.70 22.07 -4.36
C LEU A 53 2.35 20.66 -4.89
N ASN A 54 1.24 20.52 -5.60
CA ASN A 54 0.84 19.29 -6.27
C ASN A 54 1.20 19.33 -7.76
N ARG A 55 1.85 18.27 -8.27
CA ARG A 55 2.20 18.17 -9.70
C ARG A 55 0.96 18.00 -10.58
N TYR A 56 -0.03 17.26 -10.09
CA TYR A 56 -1.27 16.96 -10.82
C TYR A 56 -2.49 17.31 -9.95
N ARG A 57 -3.58 17.71 -10.59
CA ARG A 57 -4.81 18.14 -9.90
C ARG A 57 -5.54 16.98 -9.22
N ASP A 58 -5.46 15.81 -9.83
CA ASP A 58 -6.20 14.59 -9.52
C ASP A 58 -5.38 13.54 -8.74
N VAL A 59 -4.08 13.77 -8.55
CA VAL A 59 -3.19 12.89 -7.77
C VAL A 59 -2.75 13.61 -6.50
N ASN A 60 -3.47 13.37 -5.41
CA ASN A 60 -3.28 14.05 -4.12
C ASN A 60 -3.08 13.03 -2.99
N PRO A 61 -2.31 13.37 -1.94
CA PRO A 61 -2.12 12.46 -0.83
C PRO A 61 -3.35 12.38 0.08
N PHE A 62 -3.64 11.19 0.61
CA PHE A 62 -4.66 11.02 1.63
C PHE A 62 -4.25 11.65 2.97
N ASP A 63 -5.18 12.34 3.65
CA ASP A 63 -4.87 13.08 4.88
C ASP A 63 -4.36 12.17 6.01
N HIS A 64 -4.92 10.97 6.13
CA HIS A 64 -4.64 10.04 7.24
C HIS A 64 -3.24 9.40 7.18
N THR A 65 -2.58 9.42 6.00
CA THR A 65 -1.25 8.83 5.79
C THR A 65 -0.25 9.80 5.18
N ARG A 66 -0.61 11.07 4.97
CA ARG A 66 0.32 12.03 4.36
C ARG A 66 1.59 12.19 5.21
N VAL A 67 2.71 12.43 4.54
CA VAL A 67 3.95 12.82 5.22
C VAL A 67 3.81 14.26 5.72
N VAL A 68 4.11 14.47 7.02
CA VAL A 68 4.05 15.79 7.67
C VAL A 68 5.48 16.27 7.95
N LEU A 69 5.93 17.32 7.27
CA LEU A 69 7.27 17.89 7.47
C LEU A 69 7.38 18.56 8.84
N LYS A 70 8.51 18.38 9.54
CA LYS A 70 8.71 18.86 10.92
C LYS A 70 9.73 19.99 11.09
N ARG A 71 10.53 20.29 10.06
CA ARG A 71 11.66 21.24 10.13
C ARG A 71 11.52 22.39 9.12
N CYS A 72 10.28 22.76 8.81
CA CYS A 72 9.93 23.74 7.78
C CYS A 72 8.70 24.55 8.23
N GLU A 73 8.53 25.77 7.73
CA GLU A 73 7.33 26.58 7.99
C GLU A 73 6.05 25.96 7.40
N ARG A 74 6.20 25.17 6.34
CA ARG A 74 5.12 24.41 5.71
C ARG A 74 5.29 22.92 6.02
N ASP A 75 4.21 22.29 6.48
CA ASP A 75 4.20 20.88 6.86
C ASP A 75 3.80 19.94 5.70
N TYR A 76 3.44 20.51 4.54
CA TYR A 76 2.82 19.78 3.43
C TYR A 76 3.83 19.35 2.36
N ILE A 77 3.73 18.08 1.96
CA ILE A 77 4.32 17.49 0.76
C ILE A 77 3.33 16.48 0.17
N ASN A 78 3.27 16.37 -1.16
CA ASN A 78 2.49 15.31 -1.82
C ASN A 78 3.24 13.96 -1.70
N ALA A 79 3.02 13.28 -0.58
CA ALA A 79 3.53 11.94 -0.29
C ALA A 79 2.68 11.26 0.78
N ASN A 80 2.56 9.93 0.73
CA ASN A 80 1.89 9.10 1.73
C ASN A 80 2.85 8.04 2.29
N TYR A 81 2.68 7.69 3.57
CA TYR A 81 3.20 6.46 4.15
C TYR A 81 2.35 5.28 3.68
N VAL A 82 3.01 4.25 3.13
CA VAL A 82 2.39 2.96 2.82
C VAL A 82 2.93 1.95 3.83
N THR A 83 2.20 1.77 4.92
CA THR A 83 2.56 0.78 5.95
C THR A 83 1.94 -0.55 5.57
N VAL A 84 2.76 -1.50 5.16
CA VAL A 84 2.34 -2.89 5.02
C VAL A 84 2.54 -3.53 6.39
N SER A 85 1.44 -3.77 7.12
CA SER A 85 1.50 -4.70 8.24
C SER A 85 1.77 -6.08 7.66
N THR A 86 3.04 -6.49 7.62
CA THR A 86 3.38 -7.88 7.38
C THR A 86 2.78 -8.69 8.51
N PHE A 87 1.59 -9.24 8.31
CA PHE A 87 1.13 -10.35 9.13
C PHE A 87 1.85 -11.62 8.65
N GLN A 88 2.42 -12.34 9.63
CA GLN A 88 3.11 -13.64 9.59
C GLN A 88 4.63 -13.60 9.36
N VAL A 89 5.45 -14.31 10.12
CA VAL A 89 5.24 -15.63 10.77
C VAL A 89 5.58 -15.57 12.26
N SER A 90 4.79 -16.20 13.13
CA SER A 90 5.17 -16.48 14.52
C SER A 90 6.51 -17.23 14.55
N LEU A 91 7.63 -16.53 14.74
CA LEU A 91 8.81 -17.17 15.27
C LEU A 91 8.52 -17.44 16.75
N SER A 92 8.24 -18.69 17.07
CA SER A 92 8.46 -19.21 18.42
C SER A 92 9.90 -18.87 18.81
N ALA A 93 10.07 -17.84 19.64
CA ALA A 93 11.33 -17.56 20.30
C ALA A 93 11.59 -18.67 21.35
N GLN A 94 12.01 -19.84 20.89
CA GLN A 94 12.67 -20.81 21.74
C GLN A 94 14.15 -20.43 21.81
N LEU A 95 14.56 -20.09 23.04
CA LEU A 95 15.90 -20.23 23.60
C LEU A 95 17.00 -19.30 23.04
N VAL A 96 17.02 -18.07 23.57
CA VAL A 96 18.29 -17.41 23.89
C VAL A 96 18.34 -17.14 25.40
N SER A 97 18.35 -18.21 26.19
CA SER A 97 18.74 -18.16 27.60
C SER A 97 19.88 -19.13 27.82
N GLY A 98 21.07 -18.61 28.14
CA GLY A 98 22.16 -19.40 28.69
C GLY A 98 23.42 -19.43 27.84
N LEU A 99 24.09 -18.28 27.72
CA LEU A 99 25.56 -18.18 27.68
C LEU A 99 25.95 -16.70 27.76
N ARG A 100 25.83 -16.14 28.97
CA ARG A 100 26.73 -15.08 29.40
C ARG A 100 27.46 -15.60 30.65
N LYS A 101 28.78 -15.46 30.55
CA LYS A 101 29.87 -15.81 31.45
C LYS A 101 29.53 -15.87 32.94
#